data_AF-A0A8C4NCI4-F1
#
_entry.id   AF-A0A8C4NCI4-F1
#
_cell.length_a   1.000
_cell.length_b   1.000
_cell.length_c   1.000
_cell.angle_alpha   90.00
_cell.angle_beta   90.00
_cell.angle_gamma   90.00
#
_symmetry.space_group_name_H-M   'P 1'
#
loop_
_entity.id
_entity.type
_entity.pdbx_description
1 polymer ?
#
loop_
_entity_poly.entity_id
_entity_poly.type
_entity_poly.pdbx_seq_one_letter_code
_entity_poly.pdbx_strand_id
1 'polypeptide(L)'
;MMASQERLYELWMLFCTKKNQSYLRQWLDIFISTHEQGVTLSPDIHSSRVHSRLLDLALLPSDFLRVVNVQLKQCAQKILADAEDEHLYLALSLIRATTIVSRNPDSVEEVGSCSIVDNVFMLSTFCIQQAKEHTKEREVCGNGGLDSFVFAALALCEHLYDPCHNWSHRVNGSVAMVMDRSLQKSIAAPLIRG
;
A
#
# COMPACT_ATOMS: atom_id res chain seq x y z
N MET A 1 -22.36 -7.36 0.37
CA MET A 1 -21.58 -6.48 -0.53
C MET A 1 -22.16 -5.07 -0.65
N MET A 2 -23.49 -4.85 -0.63
CA MET A 2 -24.06 -3.48 -0.69
C MET A 2 -23.84 -2.66 0.61
N ALA A 3 -24.04 -3.28 1.78
CA ALA A 3 -23.90 -2.59 3.07
C ALA A 3 -22.48 -2.05 3.37
N SER A 4 -21.43 -2.69 2.83
CA SER A 4 -20.04 -2.24 3.04
C SER A 4 -19.69 -1.02 2.17
N GLN A 5 -20.27 -0.90 0.98
CA GLN A 5 -20.02 0.24 0.08
C GLN A 5 -20.71 1.52 0.57
N GLU A 6 -21.98 1.42 0.99
CA GLU A 6 -22.71 2.55 1.59
C GLU A 6 -21.99 3.06 2.84
N ARG A 7 -21.47 2.13 3.66
CA ARG A 7 -20.72 2.47 4.87
C ARG A 7 -19.40 3.18 4.56
N LEU A 8 -18.65 2.73 3.54
CA LEU A 8 -17.43 3.42 3.09
C LEU A 8 -17.74 4.84 2.62
N TYR A 9 -18.82 5.04 1.86
CA TYR A 9 -19.22 6.37 1.42
C TYR A 9 -19.58 7.29 2.60
N GLU A 10 -20.39 6.79 3.53
CA GLU A 10 -20.79 7.53 4.74
C GLU A 10 -19.58 7.95 5.58
N LEU A 11 -18.65 7.02 5.85
CA LEU A 11 -17.44 7.30 6.62
C LEU A 11 -16.55 8.32 5.93
N TRP A 12 -16.42 8.24 4.61
CA TRP A 12 -15.66 9.22 3.84
C TRP A 12 -16.28 10.62 3.93
N MET A 13 -17.61 10.74 3.80
CA MET A 13 -18.32 12.00 3.95
C MET A 13 -18.19 12.59 5.37
N LEU A 14 -18.27 11.74 6.39
CA LEU A 14 -18.05 12.14 7.78
C LEU A 14 -16.61 12.61 8.01
N PHE A 15 -15.62 11.90 7.48
CA PHE A 15 -14.23 12.35 7.51
C PHE A 15 -14.06 13.72 6.84
N CYS A 16 -14.60 13.91 5.64
CA CYS A 16 -14.52 15.16 4.90
C CYS A 16 -15.17 16.34 5.66
N THR A 17 -16.31 16.10 6.31
CA THR A 17 -17.10 17.13 7.00
C THR A 17 -16.58 17.43 8.40
N LYS A 18 -16.26 16.39 9.18
CA LYS A 18 -15.86 16.52 10.59
C LYS A 18 -14.35 16.65 10.78
N LYS A 19 -13.55 16.35 9.75
CA LYS A 19 -12.06 16.33 9.80
C LYS A 19 -11.50 15.46 10.93
N ASN A 20 -12.25 14.47 11.37
CA ASN A 20 -11.83 13.58 12.45
C ASN A 20 -11.18 12.31 11.87
N GLN A 21 -9.93 12.07 12.28
CA GLN A 21 -9.12 10.94 11.82
C GLN A 21 -9.70 9.56 12.19
N SER A 22 -10.57 9.48 13.20
CA SER A 22 -11.22 8.21 13.57
C SER A 22 -12.13 7.65 12.47
N TYR A 23 -12.78 8.52 11.68
CA TYR A 23 -13.58 8.09 10.53
C TYR A 23 -12.70 7.57 9.39
N LEU A 24 -11.53 8.19 9.18
CA LEU A 24 -10.56 7.70 8.20
C LEU A 24 -10.00 6.33 8.59
N ARG A 25 -9.66 6.12 9.87
CA ARG A 25 -9.21 4.81 10.38
C ARG A 25 -10.26 3.73 10.13
N GLN A 26 -11.52 3.99 10.52
CA GLN A 26 -12.63 3.07 10.26
C GLN A 26 -12.84 2.80 8.77
N TRP A 27 -12.70 3.82 7.93
CA TRP A 27 -12.80 3.68 6.48
C TRP A 27 -11.71 2.73 5.95
N LEU A 28 -10.46 2.94 6.39
CA LEU A 28 -9.32 2.12 6.00
C LEU A 28 -9.49 0.67 6.46
N ASP A 29 -9.93 0.44 7.69
CA ASP A 29 -10.14 -0.92 8.22
C ASP A 29 -11.18 -1.69 7.39
N ILE A 30 -12.30 -1.06 7.05
CA ILE A 30 -13.35 -1.66 6.21
C ILE A 30 -12.82 -1.87 4.78
N PHE A 31 -12.14 -0.88 4.21
CA PHE A 31 -11.60 -0.97 2.85
C PHE A 31 -10.57 -2.09 2.72
N ILE A 32 -9.59 -2.13 3.60
CA ILE A 32 -8.53 -3.14 3.63
C ILE A 32 -9.16 -4.52 3.84
N SER A 33 -9.97 -4.72 4.88
CA SER A 33 -10.61 -6.02 5.14
C SER A 33 -11.47 -6.54 3.97
N THR A 34 -12.06 -5.62 3.19
CA THR A 34 -12.87 -5.98 2.02
C THR A 34 -12.02 -6.37 0.80
N HIS A 35 -10.83 -5.77 0.64
CA HIS A 35 -10.05 -5.84 -0.61
C HIS A 35 -8.67 -6.52 -0.48
N GLU A 36 -8.21 -6.82 0.73
CA GLU A 36 -6.85 -7.28 1.00
C GLU A 36 -6.55 -8.72 0.57
N GLN A 37 -7.52 -9.49 0.06
CA GLN A 37 -7.26 -10.84 -0.44
C GLN A 37 -6.02 -10.83 -1.37
N GLY A 38 -4.94 -11.49 -0.92
CA GLY A 38 -3.66 -11.59 -1.63
C GLY A 38 -2.53 -10.60 -1.28
N VAL A 39 -2.64 -9.69 -0.29
CA VAL A 39 -1.52 -8.76 0.08
C VAL A 39 -0.44 -9.43 0.93
N THR A 40 -0.72 -10.56 1.60
CA THR A 40 0.25 -11.19 2.50
C THR A 40 1.50 -11.65 1.75
N LEU A 41 2.59 -10.90 1.90
CA LEU A 41 3.95 -11.39 1.66
C LEU A 41 4.26 -12.34 2.81
N SER A 42 3.85 -13.59 2.66
CA SER A 42 4.51 -14.67 3.39
C SER A 42 5.90 -14.82 2.77
N PRO A 43 6.99 -14.82 3.57
CA PRO A 43 8.34 -15.10 3.07
C PRO A 43 8.45 -16.51 2.47
N ASP A 44 7.58 -17.42 2.92
CA ASP A 44 7.37 -18.70 2.28
C ASP A 44 6.24 -18.57 1.27
N ILE A 45 6.49 -19.02 0.03
CA ILE A 45 5.52 -19.35 -1.02
C ILE A 45 5.43 -18.32 -2.18
N HIS A 46 6.29 -18.55 -3.17
CA HIS A 46 6.16 -18.12 -4.58
C HIS A 46 4.96 -18.75 -5.34
N SER A 47 3.97 -19.31 -4.64
CA SER A 47 2.88 -20.07 -5.27
C SER A 47 1.57 -19.31 -5.22
N SER A 48 1.07 -18.97 -6.41
CA SER A 48 -0.35 -18.73 -6.67
C SER A 48 -0.98 -17.51 -6.00
N ARG A 49 -0.50 -16.30 -6.32
CA ARG A 49 -1.34 -15.10 -6.17
C ARG A 49 -2.34 -15.07 -7.34
N VAL A 50 -3.39 -15.88 -7.17
CA VAL A 50 -4.57 -15.94 -8.04
C VAL A 50 -5.05 -14.50 -8.28
N HIS A 51 -5.21 -14.14 -9.57
CA HIS A 51 -5.90 -12.96 -10.09
C HIS A 51 -6.72 -12.23 -9.02
N SER A 52 -6.08 -11.30 -8.31
CA SER A 52 -6.81 -10.45 -7.37
C SER A 52 -7.88 -9.74 -8.19
N ARG A 53 -9.14 -9.91 -7.82
CA ARG A 53 -10.25 -9.15 -8.39
C ARG A 53 -9.81 -7.68 -8.45
N LEU A 54 -9.76 -7.13 -9.67
CA LEU A 54 -9.39 -5.73 -9.84
C LEU A 54 -10.35 -4.88 -9.01
N LEU A 55 -9.78 -3.94 -8.26
CA LEU A 55 -10.56 -3.01 -7.48
C LEU A 55 -11.50 -2.26 -8.43
N ASP A 56 -12.79 -2.23 -8.10
CA ASP A 56 -13.72 -1.34 -8.78
C ASP A 56 -13.41 0.09 -8.33
N LEU A 57 -12.61 0.80 -9.15
CA LEU A 57 -12.14 2.15 -8.87
C LEU A 57 -13.30 3.15 -8.70
N ALA A 58 -14.51 2.83 -9.18
CA ALA A 58 -15.70 3.65 -8.96
C ALA A 58 -16.05 3.82 -7.46
N LEU A 59 -15.53 2.95 -6.60
CA LEU A 59 -15.73 3.00 -5.15
C LEU A 59 -14.74 3.91 -4.43
N LEU A 60 -13.65 4.28 -5.11
CA LEU A 60 -12.62 5.11 -4.53
C LEU A 60 -13.03 6.59 -4.65
N PRO A 61 -12.99 7.36 -3.55
CA PRO A 61 -13.17 8.80 -3.63
C PRO A 61 -12.13 9.44 -4.55
N SER A 62 -12.54 10.42 -5.37
CA SER A 62 -11.67 11.09 -6.34
C SER A 62 -10.43 11.76 -5.71
N ASP A 63 -10.54 12.15 -4.44
CA ASP A 63 -9.48 12.80 -3.68
C ASP A 63 -8.65 11.83 -2.82
N PHE A 64 -8.87 10.51 -2.96
CA PHE A 64 -8.30 9.53 -2.05
C PHE A 64 -6.77 9.60 -1.98
N LEU A 65 -6.09 9.53 -3.12
CA LEU A 65 -4.61 9.55 -3.17
C LEU A 65 -4.05 10.87 -2.64
N ARG A 66 -4.73 11.99 -2.90
CA ARG A 66 -4.40 13.29 -2.31
C ARG A 66 -4.49 13.27 -0.78
N VAL A 67 -5.56 12.68 -0.22
CA VAL A 67 -5.72 12.52 1.23
C VAL A 67 -4.63 11.61 1.80
N VAL A 68 -4.36 10.47 1.16
CA VAL A 68 -3.30 9.55 1.57
C VAL A 68 -1.95 10.26 1.65
N ASN A 69 -1.58 11.03 0.63
CA ASN A 69 -0.31 11.75 0.61
C ASN A 69 -0.20 12.76 1.77
N VAL A 70 -1.26 13.54 2.02
CA VAL A 70 -1.30 14.48 3.16
C VAL A 70 -1.17 13.74 4.49
N GLN A 71 -1.89 12.64 4.67
CA GLN A 71 -1.88 11.88 5.92
C GLN A 71 -0.54 11.17 6.16
N LEU A 72 0.08 10.60 5.13
CA LEU A 72 1.41 9.98 5.23
C LEU A 72 2.47 11.01 5.60
N LYS A 73 2.44 12.20 4.99
CA LYS A 73 3.34 13.29 5.35
C LYS A 73 3.18 13.70 6.81
N GLN A 74 1.94 13.79 7.30
CA GLN A 74 1.66 14.10 8.71
C GLN A 74 2.15 13.00 9.65
N CYS A 75 1.93 11.72 9.29
CA CYS A 75 2.44 10.59 10.07
C CYS A 75 3.98 10.60 10.10
N ALA A 76 4.64 10.83 8.97
CA ALA A 76 6.10 10.94 8.90
C ALA A 76 6.65 12.02 9.83
N GLN A 77 6.06 13.22 9.81
CA GLN A 77 6.47 14.30 10.70
C GLN A 77 6.30 13.95 12.19
N LYS A 78 5.21 13.27 12.55
CA LYS A 78 4.90 12.90 13.94
C LYS A 78 5.75 11.75 14.45
N ILE A 79 5.91 10.70 13.65
CA ILE A 79 6.73 9.52 13.99
C ILE A 79 8.19 9.94 14.19
N LEU A 80 8.72 10.80 13.31
CA LEU A 80 10.10 11.29 13.44
C LEU A 80 10.31 12.24 14.63
N ALA A 81 9.25 12.89 15.11
CA ALA A 81 9.33 13.82 16.23
C ALA A 81 9.15 13.12 17.59
N ASP A 82 8.20 12.20 17.71
CA ASP A 82 7.76 11.65 19.00
C ASP A 82 7.53 10.12 18.99
N ALA A 83 7.86 9.44 17.89
CA ALA A 83 7.80 7.98 17.73
C ALA A 83 6.48 7.32 18.22
N GLU A 84 5.33 8.00 18.06
CA GLU A 84 4.04 7.49 18.50
C GLU A 84 3.54 6.30 17.64
N ASP A 85 3.23 5.18 18.29
CA ASP A 85 2.73 3.94 17.65
C ASP A 85 1.43 4.14 16.86
N GLU A 86 0.55 5.05 17.30
CA GLU A 86 -0.72 5.33 16.62
C GLU A 86 -0.51 5.88 15.20
N HIS A 87 0.49 6.75 15.03
CA HIS A 87 0.80 7.33 13.74
C HIS A 87 1.43 6.29 12.81
N LEU A 88 2.23 5.37 13.35
CA LEU A 88 2.78 4.25 12.59
C LEU A 88 1.66 3.30 12.12
N TYR A 89 0.67 3.02 12.97
CA TYR A 89 -0.49 2.19 12.62
C TYR A 89 -1.34 2.81 11.51
N LEU A 90 -1.59 4.13 11.57
CA LEU A 90 -2.27 4.83 10.48
C LEU A 90 -1.44 4.76 9.20
N ALA A 91 -0.13 5.02 9.28
CA ALA A 91 0.75 4.98 8.11
C ALA A 91 0.78 3.60 7.45
N LEU A 92 0.83 2.53 8.25
CA LEU A 92 0.71 1.14 7.78
C LEU A 92 -0.62 0.92 7.04
N SER A 93 -1.74 1.38 7.61
CA SER A 93 -3.07 1.24 7.01
C SER A 93 -3.18 2.00 5.68
N LEU A 94 -2.61 3.21 5.62
CA LEU A 94 -2.55 4.02 4.40
C LEU A 94 -1.75 3.32 3.29
N ILE A 95 -0.59 2.74 3.62
CA ILE A 95 0.21 2.00 2.65
C ILE A 95 -0.53 0.77 2.15
N ARG A 96 -1.14 -0.03 3.04
CA ARG A 96 -1.93 -1.21 2.63
C ARG A 96 -3.06 -0.83 1.69
N ALA A 97 -3.79 0.24 1.97
CA ALA A 97 -4.84 0.74 1.08
C ALA A 97 -4.26 1.22 -0.27
N THR A 98 -3.12 1.89 -0.26
CA THR A 98 -2.42 2.33 -1.48
C THR A 98 -1.96 1.15 -2.32
N THR A 99 -1.41 0.10 -1.70
CA THR A 99 -1.00 -1.14 -2.37
C THR A 99 -2.20 -1.84 -3.02
N ILE A 100 -3.38 -1.80 -2.39
CA ILE A 100 -4.60 -2.34 -2.98
C ILE A 100 -5.01 -1.53 -4.21
N VAL A 101 -4.93 -0.20 -4.14
CA VAL A 101 -5.24 0.69 -5.26
C VAL A 101 -4.26 0.47 -6.42
N SER A 102 -2.96 0.39 -6.15
CA SER A 102 -1.90 0.23 -7.16
C SER A 102 -1.91 -1.12 -7.90
N ARG A 103 -2.78 -2.06 -7.51
CA ARG A 103 -3.10 -3.26 -8.32
C ARG A 103 -3.77 -2.90 -9.65
N ASN A 104 -4.42 -1.74 -9.75
CA ASN A 104 -4.95 -1.25 -11.00
C ASN A 104 -3.85 -0.44 -11.72
N PRO A 105 -3.39 -0.86 -12.92
CA PRO A 105 -2.30 -0.19 -13.63
C PRO A 105 -2.57 1.29 -13.91
N ASP A 106 -3.83 1.69 -14.10
CA ASP A 106 -4.20 3.08 -14.37
C ASP A 106 -3.92 4.00 -13.17
N SER A 107 -3.84 3.43 -11.95
CA SER A 107 -3.54 4.19 -10.74
C SER A 107 -2.04 4.31 -10.45
N VAL A 108 -1.19 3.53 -11.13
CA VAL A 108 0.24 3.42 -10.84
C VAL A 108 0.98 4.72 -11.13
N GLU A 109 0.63 5.40 -12.22
CA GLU A 109 1.22 6.70 -12.57
C GLU A 109 0.89 7.75 -11.50
N GLU A 110 -0.34 7.78 -10.98
CA GLU A 110 -0.75 8.74 -9.96
C GLU A 110 -0.11 8.44 -8.59
N VAL A 111 -0.01 7.16 -8.21
CA VAL A 111 0.68 6.74 -6.97
C VAL A 111 2.20 6.96 -7.07
N GLY A 112 2.80 6.73 -8.24
CA GLY A 112 4.23 6.91 -8.47
C GLY A 112 4.67 8.37 -8.63
N SER A 113 3.79 9.25 -9.12
CA SER A 113 4.08 10.68 -9.34
C SER A 113 3.91 11.55 -8.09
N CYS A 114 3.26 11.04 -7.04
CA CYS A 114 3.09 11.77 -5.80
C CYS A 114 4.22 11.47 -4.79
N SER A 115 4.43 12.39 -3.84
CA SER A 115 5.40 12.23 -2.75
C SER A 115 5.06 11.10 -1.76
N ILE A 116 4.08 10.24 -2.06
CA ILE A 116 3.76 9.05 -1.26
C ILE A 116 5.01 8.17 -1.15
N VAL A 117 5.67 7.89 -2.28
CA VAL A 117 6.85 7.01 -2.33
C VAL A 117 7.99 7.56 -1.45
N ASP A 118 8.25 8.87 -1.50
CA ASP A 118 9.27 9.51 -0.66
C ASP A 118 8.98 9.36 0.84
N ASN A 119 7.73 9.60 1.26
CA ASN A 119 7.33 9.45 2.66
C ASN A 119 7.39 7.99 3.11
N VAL A 120 7.05 7.04 2.22
CA VAL A 120 7.17 5.60 2.49
C VAL A 120 8.63 5.22 2.70
N PHE A 121 9.56 5.63 1.82
CA PHE A 121 10.98 5.35 1.98
C PHE A 121 11.56 5.95 3.26
N MET A 122 11.20 7.19 3.58
CA MET A 122 11.61 7.86 4.81
C MET A 122 11.18 7.07 6.04
N LEU A 123 9.91 6.67 6.10
CA LEU A 123 9.35 5.90 7.21
C LEU A 123 9.93 4.47 7.28
N SER A 124 10.17 3.81 6.14
CA SER A 124 10.80 2.49 6.11
C SER A 124 12.23 2.57 6.65
N THR A 125 12.98 3.63 6.32
CA THR A 125 14.32 3.87 6.84
C THR A 125 14.30 4.01 8.36
N PHE A 126 13.36 4.81 8.90
CA PHE A 126 13.15 4.94 10.33
C PHE A 126 12.80 3.59 10.99
N CYS A 127 11.85 2.84 10.42
CA CYS A 127 11.43 1.55 10.95
C CYS A 127 12.60 0.56 11.00
N ILE A 128 13.41 0.49 9.95
CA ILE A 128 14.60 -0.37 9.90
C ILE A 128 15.64 0.05 10.95
N GLN A 129 15.83 1.36 11.17
CA GLN A 129 16.78 1.86 12.14
C GLN A 129 16.34 1.54 13.58
N GLN A 130 15.07 1.78 13.91
CA GLN A 130 14.49 1.39 15.20
C GLN A 130 14.53 -0.13 15.38
N ALA A 131 14.25 -0.86 14.31
CA ALA A 131 14.42 -2.29 14.22
C ALA A 131 15.91 -2.74 14.18
N LYS A 132 16.90 -1.88 14.39
CA LYS A 132 18.30 -2.30 14.68
C LYS A 132 18.73 -1.93 16.10
N GLU A 133 18.27 -0.80 16.60
CA GLU A 133 18.67 -0.26 17.90
C GLU A 133 18.01 -1.03 19.06
N HIS A 134 16.75 -1.44 18.93
CA HIS A 134 16.00 -2.16 19.98
C HIS A 134 16.20 -3.69 20.00
N THR A 135 17.32 -4.22 19.47
CA THR A 135 17.52 -5.67 19.27
C THR A 135 17.74 -6.46 20.58
N LYS A 136 18.09 -5.78 21.69
CA LYS A 136 18.40 -6.44 22.98
C LYS A 136 17.19 -6.68 23.90
N GLU A 137 16.07 -5.99 23.71
CA GLU A 137 14.82 -6.15 24.48
C GLU A 137 13.77 -7.01 23.75
N ARG A 138 14.19 -7.65 22.65
CA ARG A 138 13.32 -7.95 21.51
C ARG A 138 12.75 -9.37 21.46
N GLU A 139 13.23 -10.28 22.31
CA GLU A 139 12.75 -11.67 22.34
C GLU A 139 11.42 -11.83 23.11
N VAL A 140 10.94 -10.80 23.83
CA VAL A 140 9.83 -10.95 24.80
C VAL A 140 8.54 -10.24 24.39
N CYS A 141 8.57 -9.15 23.61
CA CYS A 141 7.38 -8.39 23.21
C CYS A 141 7.37 -8.17 21.69
N GLY A 142 6.58 -8.98 20.97
CA GLY A 142 6.50 -8.98 19.51
C GLY A 142 6.27 -7.60 18.91
N ASN A 143 7.27 -7.08 18.20
CA ASN A 143 7.24 -5.78 17.56
C ASN A 143 6.69 -5.84 16.12
N GLY A 144 5.60 -6.60 15.92
CA GLY A 144 5.06 -6.90 14.60
C GLY A 144 4.72 -5.66 13.75
N GLY A 145 4.57 -4.47 14.36
CA GLY A 145 4.25 -3.22 13.66
C GLY A 145 5.35 -2.68 12.75
N LEU A 146 6.61 -2.62 13.21
CA LEU A 146 7.73 -2.09 12.40
C LEU A 146 8.01 -2.97 11.19
N ASP A 147 8.07 -4.29 11.40
CA ASP A 147 8.30 -5.25 10.33
C ASP A 147 7.13 -5.25 9.35
N SER A 148 5.89 -5.21 9.84
CA SER A 148 4.70 -5.10 8.99
C SER A 148 4.72 -3.85 8.11
N PHE A 149 5.22 -2.72 8.63
CA PHE A 149 5.38 -1.50 7.85
C PHE A 149 6.38 -1.68 6.71
N VAL A 150 7.55 -2.27 6.99
CA VAL A 150 8.57 -2.52 5.97
C VAL A 150 8.05 -3.50 4.91
N PHE A 151 7.36 -4.57 5.30
CA PHE A 151 6.74 -5.50 4.35
C PHE A 151 5.65 -4.85 3.50
N ALA A 152 4.80 -4.00 4.10
CA ALA A 152 3.79 -3.26 3.36
C ALA A 152 4.41 -2.29 2.34
N ALA A 153 5.51 -1.61 2.71
CA ALA A 153 6.25 -0.74 1.82
C ALA A 153 6.87 -1.51 0.63
N LEU A 154 7.46 -2.68 0.89
CA LEU A 154 7.98 -3.55 -0.17
C LEU A 154 6.87 -4.03 -1.11
N ALA A 155 5.71 -4.42 -0.57
CA ALA A 155 4.56 -4.80 -1.38
C ALA A 155 4.10 -3.64 -2.28
N LEU A 156 4.08 -2.41 -1.77
CA LEU A 156 3.76 -1.23 -2.59
C LEU A 156 4.76 -1.07 -3.74
N CYS A 157 6.06 -1.11 -3.45
CA CYS A 157 7.11 -1.00 -4.46
C CYS A 157 7.00 -2.08 -5.55
N GLU A 158 6.68 -3.32 -5.17
CA GLU A 158 6.46 -4.42 -6.11
C GLU A 158 5.31 -4.09 -7.09
N HIS A 159 4.17 -3.62 -6.57
CA HIS A 159 3.02 -3.26 -7.40
C HIS A 159 3.25 -2.03 -8.26
N LEU A 160 4.08 -1.08 -7.81
CA LEU A 160 4.45 0.08 -8.64
C LEU A 160 5.41 -0.29 -9.77
N TYR A 161 6.33 -1.22 -9.52
CA TYR A 161 7.32 -1.63 -10.50
C TYR A 161 6.76 -2.63 -11.53
N ASP A 162 5.95 -3.59 -11.10
CA ASP A 162 5.31 -4.56 -11.98
C ASP A 162 3.85 -4.81 -11.55
N PRO A 163 2.93 -3.90 -11.91
CA PRO A 163 1.52 -3.98 -11.52
C PRO A 163 0.84 -5.28 -11.98
N CYS A 164 1.36 -5.88 -13.06
CA CYS A 164 0.84 -7.09 -13.67
C CYS A 164 1.54 -8.37 -13.17
N HIS A 165 2.51 -8.26 -12.25
CA HIS A 165 3.30 -9.39 -11.74
C HIS A 165 3.94 -10.25 -12.84
N ASN A 166 4.27 -9.63 -13.98
CA ASN A 166 4.89 -10.28 -15.13
C ASN A 166 6.21 -11.01 -14.76
N TRP A 167 7.00 -10.47 -13.84
CA TRP A 167 8.26 -11.03 -13.39
C TRP A 167 8.06 -12.37 -12.67
N SER A 168 7.06 -12.45 -11.79
CA SER A 168 6.71 -13.66 -11.04
C SER A 168 6.22 -14.77 -11.99
N HIS A 169 5.38 -14.41 -12.98
CA HIS A 169 4.94 -15.35 -14.01
C HIS A 169 6.12 -15.90 -14.85
N ARG A 170 7.07 -15.05 -15.22
CA ARG A 170 8.26 -15.45 -16.00
C ARG A 170 9.18 -16.38 -15.22
N VAL A 171 9.41 -16.11 -13.93
CA VAL A 171 10.24 -16.97 -13.06
C VAL A 171 9.59 -18.33 -12.83
N ASN A 172 8.26 -18.38 -12.70
CA ASN A 172 7.51 -19.62 -12.52
C ASN A 172 7.25 -20.39 -13.83
N GLY A 173 7.89 -20.02 -14.95
CA GLY A 173 7.74 -20.70 -16.24
C GLY A 173 6.33 -20.62 -16.85
N SER A 174 5.47 -19.76 -16.31
CA SER A 174 4.14 -19.51 -16.89
C SER A 174 4.32 -18.61 -18.11
N VAL A 175 3.73 -19.01 -19.25
CA VAL A 175 3.64 -18.13 -20.42
C VAL A 175 2.90 -16.89 -19.96
N ALA A 176 3.59 -15.76 -19.90
CA ALA A 176 3.00 -14.47 -19.58
C ALA A 176 1.73 -14.34 -20.42
N MET A 177 0.56 -14.31 -19.79
CA MET A 177 -0.65 -13.99 -20.54
C MET A 177 -0.35 -12.66 -21.22
N VAL A 178 -0.56 -12.63 -22.54
CA VAL A 178 -0.50 -11.42 -23.34
C VAL A 178 -1.66 -10.54 -22.87
N MET A 179 -1.50 -9.92 -21.71
CA MET A 179 -2.35 -8.82 -21.33
C MET A 179 -1.93 -7.66 -22.23
N ASP A 180 -2.96 -7.01 -22.73
CA ASP A 180 -2.99 -6.23 -23.95
C ASP A 180 -1.71 -5.40 -24.18
N ARG A 181 -1.08 -5.57 -25.36
CA ARG A 181 0.14 -4.84 -25.76
C ARG A 181 -0.03 -3.32 -25.70
N SER A 182 -1.25 -2.83 -25.53
CA SER A 182 -1.60 -1.43 -25.27
C SER A 182 -1.11 -0.93 -23.90
N LEU A 183 -1.21 -1.72 -22.83
CA LEU A 183 -0.77 -1.34 -21.46
C LEU A 183 0.75 -1.43 -21.30
N GLN A 184 1.38 -2.46 -21.87
CA GLN A 184 2.85 -2.66 -21.82
C GLN A 184 3.64 -1.56 -22.54
N LYS A 185 3.05 -0.90 -23.55
CA LYS A 185 3.71 0.20 -24.27
C LYS A 185 3.89 1.47 -23.43
N SER A 186 3.16 1.60 -22.32
CA SER A 186 3.23 2.79 -21.45
C SER A 186 4.22 2.66 -20.29
N ILE A 187 4.60 1.43 -19.88
CA ILE A 187 5.37 1.18 -18.64
C ILE A 187 6.84 0.75 -18.93
N ALA A 188 7.17 0.37 -20.16
CA ALA A 188 8.54 0.01 -20.50
C ALA A 188 9.42 1.26 -20.64
N ALA A 189 10.06 1.69 -19.55
CA ALA A 189 11.25 2.52 -19.66
C ALA A 189 12.29 1.77 -20.53
N PRO A 190 12.82 2.38 -21.60
CA PRO A 190 13.79 1.72 -22.44
C PRO A 190 15.02 1.42 -21.59
N LEU A 191 15.30 0.12 -21.38
CA LEU A 191 16.59 -0.31 -20.86
C LEU A 191 17.64 0.24 -21.83
N ILE A 192 18.42 1.21 -21.36
CA ILE A 192 19.57 1.76 -22.08
C ILE A 192 20.46 0.56 -22.40
N ARG A 193 20.50 0.16 -23.67
CA ARG A 193 21.51 -0.78 -24.16
C ARG A 193 22.84 -0.06 -24.03
N GLY A 194 23.70 -0.59 -23.17
CA GLY A 194 25.12 -0.24 -23.14
C GLY A 194 25.82 -0.61 -24.43
#